data_AF-A0A859DUK1-F1
#
_entry.id   AF-A0A859DUK1-F1
#
_cell.length_a   1.000
_cell.length_b   1.000
_cell.length_c   1.000
_cell.angle_alpha   90.00
_cell.angle_beta   90.00
_cell.angle_gamma   90.00
#
_symmetry.space_group_name_H-M   'P 1'
#
loop_
_entity.id
_entity.type
_entity.pdbx_description
1 polymer ?
#
loop_
_entity_poly.entity_id
_entity_poly.type
_entity_poly.pdbx_seq_one_letter_code
_entity_poly.pdbx_strand_id
1 'polypeptide(L)'
;MIILSEQRGTLHPETKSLRTQARALIEKDSDNSLAAHWCIILATYPIFVDVSRIIGKLSEFEKEFTLQQLKQKIFDEWGERATLFHSIDKIIATMKAIGALKAEKPGRYTIVKHEVRDDKVNALLASAGMTVEDKGNFTLQDLREMGYMFPFQYQIEREMLMMNDTFTITNIAGEMIVSLTASL
;
A
#
# COMPACT_ATOMS: atom_id res chain seq x y z
N MET A 1 7.94 22.32 -5.57
CA MET A 1 6.75 22.11 -4.73
C MET A 1 5.66 22.97 -5.37
N ILE A 2 4.41 22.47 -5.50
CA ILE A 2 3.36 22.96 -6.44
C ILE A 2 3.51 22.28 -7.81
N ILE A 3 2.97 21.06 -7.95
CA ILE A 3 2.00 20.59 -8.97
C ILE A 3 1.76 19.10 -8.64
N LEU A 4 1.19 18.80 -7.47
CA LEU A 4 0.54 17.50 -7.13
C LEU A 4 -0.42 17.63 -5.92
N SER A 5 -0.62 18.83 -5.37
CA SER A 5 -1.33 19.02 -4.10
C SER A 5 -2.83 19.34 -4.25
N GLU A 6 -3.41 19.28 -5.44
CA GLU A 6 -4.73 19.89 -5.68
C GLU A 6 -5.90 18.91 -5.87
N GLN A 7 -5.76 17.63 -5.46
CA GLN A 7 -6.90 16.69 -5.43
C GLN A 7 -7.01 15.78 -4.19
N ARG A 8 -6.23 15.97 -3.12
CA ARG A 8 -6.43 15.24 -1.84
C ARG A 8 -6.16 16.11 -0.61
N GLY A 9 -6.69 17.34 -0.62
CA GLY A 9 -6.50 18.35 0.44
C GLY A 9 -7.45 18.22 1.64
N THR A 10 -8.39 17.27 1.62
CA THR A 10 -9.25 16.95 2.76
C THR A 10 -8.79 15.64 3.38
N LEU A 11 -8.38 15.67 4.65
CA LEU A 11 -8.18 14.45 5.43
C LEU A 11 -9.51 13.71 5.50
N HIS A 12 -9.70 12.69 4.66
CA HIS A 12 -10.88 11.85 4.70
C HIS A 12 -10.97 11.19 6.09
N PRO A 13 -12.17 11.06 6.71
CA PRO A 13 -12.33 10.43 8.02
C PRO A 13 -11.63 9.06 8.12
N GLU A 14 -11.63 8.31 7.01
CA GLU A 14 -10.94 7.03 6.86
C GLU A 14 -9.43 7.13 7.08
N THR A 15 -8.78 8.19 6.59
CA THR A 15 -7.34 8.43 6.84
C THR A 15 -7.06 8.69 8.32
N LYS A 16 -7.99 9.32 9.06
CA LYS A 16 -7.86 9.53 10.51
C LYS A 16 -8.01 8.20 11.28
N SER A 17 -8.97 7.37 10.90
CA SER A 17 -9.13 6.03 11.46
C SER A 17 -7.88 5.19 11.20
N LEU A 18 -7.39 5.17 9.96
CA LEU A 18 -6.18 4.43 9.57
C LEU A 18 -4.95 4.86 10.39
N ARG A 19 -4.74 6.16 10.60
CA ARG A 19 -3.66 6.69 11.46
C ARG A 19 -3.78 6.22 12.91
N THR A 20 -4.99 6.14 13.43
CA THR A 20 -5.25 5.68 14.79
C THR A 20 -4.93 4.20 14.92
N GLN A 21 -5.38 3.38 13.98
CA GLN A 21 -5.08 1.94 13.93
C GLN A 21 -3.57 1.67 13.79
N ALA A 22 -2.89 2.39 12.89
CA ALA A 22 -1.45 2.27 12.70
C ALA A 22 -0.67 2.63 13.98
N ARG A 23 -1.08 3.70 14.68
CA ARG A 23 -0.45 4.09 15.96
C ARG A 23 -0.63 3.02 17.02
N ALA A 24 -1.86 2.51 17.18
CA ALA A 24 -2.17 1.47 18.15
C ALA A 24 -1.38 0.17 17.87
N LEU A 25 -1.17 -0.16 16.59
CA LEU A 25 -0.33 -1.29 16.19
C LEU A 25 1.12 -1.07 16.62
N ILE A 26 1.73 0.07 16.27
CA ILE A 26 3.13 0.38 16.59
C ILE A 26 3.38 0.40 18.11
N GLU A 27 2.45 0.96 18.89
CA GLU A 27 2.57 1.03 20.35
C GLU A 27 2.57 -0.35 21.01
N LYS A 28 1.83 -1.31 20.43
CA LYS A 28 1.69 -2.65 20.96
C LYS A 28 2.77 -3.61 20.44
N ASP A 29 3.16 -3.44 19.19
CA ASP A 29 4.04 -4.35 18.46
C ASP A 29 4.93 -3.57 17.49
N SER A 30 6.16 -3.32 17.92
CA SER A 30 7.17 -2.62 17.13
C SER A 30 7.66 -3.44 15.93
N ASP A 31 7.53 -4.76 15.95
CA ASP A 31 8.04 -5.63 14.89
C ASP A 31 7.22 -5.47 13.60
N ASN A 32 5.94 -5.12 13.76
CA ASN A 32 5.03 -4.81 12.66
C ASN A 32 5.01 -3.31 12.25
N SER A 33 5.93 -2.50 12.79
CA SER A 33 5.98 -1.06 12.50
C SER A 33 6.19 -0.74 11.03
N LEU A 34 6.88 -1.60 10.27
CA LEU A 34 7.06 -1.41 8.82
C LEU A 34 5.71 -1.40 8.08
N ALA A 35 4.82 -2.35 8.39
CA ALA A 35 3.48 -2.41 7.79
C ALA A 35 2.66 -1.15 8.11
N ALA A 36 2.70 -0.73 9.39
CA ALA A 36 2.01 0.48 9.82
C ALA A 36 2.51 1.74 9.08
N HIS A 37 3.82 1.94 9.01
CA HIS A 37 4.40 3.06 8.27
C HIS A 37 4.05 3.00 6.78
N TRP A 38 4.11 1.81 6.18
CA TRP A 38 3.77 1.62 4.77
C TRP A 38 2.34 2.04 4.45
N CYS A 39 1.37 1.59 5.26
CA CYS A 39 -0.05 1.96 5.15
C CYS A 39 -0.24 3.48 5.18
N ILE A 40 0.43 4.18 6.10
CA ILE A 40 0.31 5.64 6.24
C ILE A 40 0.97 6.37 5.07
N ILE A 41 2.12 5.89 4.59
CA ILE A 41 2.81 6.47 3.43
C ILE A 41 1.93 6.31 2.18
N LEU A 42 1.36 5.14 1.93
CA LEU A 42 0.45 4.89 0.81
C LEU A 42 -0.76 5.83 0.85
N ALA A 43 -1.42 5.96 2.00
CA ALA A 43 -2.58 6.84 2.16
C ALA A 43 -2.24 8.34 1.99
N THR A 44 -0.98 8.73 2.23
CA THR A 44 -0.55 10.14 2.21
C THR A 44 0.07 10.57 0.88
N TYR A 45 0.75 9.67 0.16
CA TYR A 45 1.57 10.01 -1.00
C TYR A 45 1.20 9.17 -2.24
N PRO A 46 0.37 9.70 -3.16
CA PRO A 46 -0.07 8.98 -4.36
C PRO A 46 1.08 8.40 -5.19
N ILE A 47 2.14 9.18 -5.43
CA ILE A 47 3.31 8.70 -6.18
C ILE A 47 3.99 7.47 -5.56
N PHE A 48 3.91 7.32 -4.24
CA PHE A 48 4.44 6.13 -3.56
C PHE A 48 3.59 4.90 -3.88
N VAL A 49 2.27 5.07 -4.00
CA VAL A 49 1.33 4.01 -4.44
C VAL A 49 1.70 3.54 -5.84
N ASP A 50 1.90 4.45 -6.79
CA ASP A 50 2.18 4.07 -8.18
C ASP A 50 3.55 3.40 -8.34
N VAL A 51 4.58 3.92 -7.67
CA VAL A 51 5.89 3.28 -7.63
C VAL A 51 5.77 1.87 -7.02
N SER A 52 5.06 1.72 -5.91
CA SER A 52 4.85 0.40 -5.28
C SER A 52 4.08 -0.55 -6.20
N ARG A 53 3.05 -0.06 -6.89
CA ARG A 53 2.24 -0.84 -7.84
C ARG A 53 3.08 -1.35 -9.00
N ILE A 54 3.92 -0.51 -9.59
CA ILE A 54 4.78 -0.89 -10.71
C ILE A 54 5.86 -1.87 -10.26
N ILE A 55 6.46 -1.66 -9.08
CA ILE A 55 7.44 -2.60 -8.51
C ILE A 55 6.80 -3.97 -8.27
N GLY A 56 5.59 -4.00 -7.66
CA GLY A 56 4.83 -5.23 -7.45
C GLY A 56 4.63 -6.00 -8.75
N LYS A 57 4.09 -5.33 -9.77
CA LYS A 57 3.87 -5.92 -11.12
C LYS A 57 5.16 -6.41 -11.78
N LEU A 58 6.24 -5.64 -11.73
CA LEU A 58 7.53 -6.04 -12.31
C LEU A 58 8.06 -7.32 -11.65
N SER A 59 7.79 -7.48 -10.37
CA SER A 59 8.36 -8.57 -9.57
C SER A 59 7.49 -9.83 -9.53
N GLU A 60 6.32 -9.81 -10.16
CA GLU A 60 5.52 -11.01 -10.41
C GLU A 60 6.19 -11.94 -11.42
N PHE A 61 6.88 -11.37 -12.40
CA PHE A 61 7.51 -12.11 -13.51
C PHE A 61 9.02 -12.28 -13.34
N GLU A 62 9.69 -11.30 -12.73
CA GLU A 62 11.14 -11.29 -12.57
C GLU A 62 11.52 -11.20 -11.09
N LYS A 63 12.59 -11.90 -10.69
CA LYS A 63 13.10 -11.82 -9.30
C LYS A 63 13.73 -10.45 -8.99
N GLU A 64 14.20 -9.76 -10.02
CA GLU A 64 14.90 -8.48 -9.95
C GLU A 64 14.26 -7.49 -10.90
N PHE A 65 14.31 -6.20 -10.57
CA PHE A 65 13.97 -5.13 -11.50
C PHE A 65 15.07 -4.08 -11.55
N THR A 66 15.11 -3.31 -12.63
CA THR A 66 16.04 -2.18 -12.77
C THR A 66 15.36 -0.84 -12.52
N LEU A 67 16.12 0.13 -12.00
CA LEU A 67 15.68 1.50 -11.83
C LEU A 67 15.22 2.12 -13.16
N GLN A 68 15.88 1.76 -14.25
CA GLN A 68 15.54 2.24 -15.60
C GLN A 68 14.16 1.75 -16.03
N GLN A 69 13.86 0.45 -15.88
CA GLN A 69 12.53 -0.11 -16.18
C GLN A 69 11.44 0.56 -15.35
N LEU A 70 11.68 0.76 -14.04
CA LEU A 70 10.74 1.43 -13.15
C LEU A 70 10.48 2.88 -13.61
N LYS A 71 11.54 3.65 -13.85
CA LYS A 71 11.43 5.05 -14.28
C LYS A 71 10.69 5.19 -15.60
N GLN A 72 10.99 4.32 -16.57
CA GLN A 72 10.29 4.32 -17.85
C GLN A 72 8.78 4.10 -17.66
N LYS A 73 8.38 3.06 -16.90
CA LYS A 73 6.96 2.77 -16.67
C LYS A 73 6.23 3.89 -15.93
N ILE A 74 6.86 4.52 -14.93
CA ILE A 74 6.28 5.69 -14.25
C ILE A 74 6.11 6.86 -15.22
N PHE A 75 7.08 7.10 -16.12
CA PHE A 75 6.95 8.16 -17.13
C PHE A 75 5.88 7.89 -18.17
N ASP A 76 5.71 6.63 -18.58
CA ASP A 76 4.63 6.24 -19.48
C ASP A 76 3.24 6.53 -18.85
N GLU A 77 3.12 6.39 -17.52
CA GLU A 77 1.88 6.67 -16.76
C GLU A 77 1.66 8.15 -16.42
N TRP A 78 2.71 8.90 -16.06
CA TRP A 78 2.60 10.26 -15.49
C TRP A 78 3.13 11.39 -16.40
N GLY A 79 3.78 11.02 -17.50
CA GLY A 79 4.54 11.93 -18.37
C GLY A 79 5.93 12.31 -17.82
N GLU A 80 6.80 12.78 -18.70
CA GLU A 80 8.19 13.13 -18.39
C GLU A 80 8.30 14.48 -17.65
N ARG A 81 8.12 14.47 -16.33
CA ARG A 81 8.38 15.64 -15.47
C ARG A 81 9.69 15.46 -14.71
N ALA A 82 10.64 16.40 -14.86
CA ALA A 82 11.94 16.32 -14.19
C ALA A 82 11.84 16.18 -12.65
N THR A 83 10.80 16.74 -12.02
CA THR A 83 10.52 16.59 -10.58
C THR A 83 10.12 15.16 -10.19
N LEU A 84 9.48 14.42 -11.08
CA LEU A 84 9.07 13.04 -10.88
C LEU A 84 10.28 12.10 -10.86
N PHE A 85 11.26 12.32 -11.75
CA PHE A 85 12.49 11.54 -11.82
C PHE A 85 13.24 11.50 -10.48
N HIS A 86 13.45 12.68 -9.89
CA HIS A 86 14.15 12.82 -8.60
C HIS A 86 13.35 12.25 -7.43
N SER A 87 12.02 12.19 -7.55
CA SER A 87 11.15 11.62 -6.52
C SER A 87 11.27 10.10 -6.50
N ILE A 88 11.38 9.44 -7.66
CA ILE A 88 11.55 7.98 -7.75
C ILE A 88 12.85 7.55 -7.05
N ASP A 89 13.95 8.25 -7.26
CA ASP A 89 15.24 7.93 -6.62
C ASP A 89 15.15 8.01 -5.08
N LYS A 90 14.44 9.02 -4.56
CA LYS A 90 14.20 9.18 -3.12
C LYS A 90 13.27 8.11 -2.56
N ILE A 91 12.24 7.72 -3.31
CA ILE A 91 11.32 6.64 -2.92
C ILE A 91 12.09 5.31 -2.84
N ILE A 92 12.91 4.99 -3.84
CA ILE A 92 13.76 3.79 -3.83
C ILE A 92 14.77 3.83 -2.68
N ALA A 93 15.39 4.98 -2.40
CA ALA A 93 16.26 5.12 -1.23
C ALA A 93 15.51 4.85 0.08
N THR A 94 14.27 5.36 0.20
CA THR A 94 13.40 5.14 1.37
C THR A 94 13.03 3.67 1.52
N MET A 95 12.55 3.02 0.45
CA MET A 95 12.18 1.61 0.44
C MET A 95 13.36 0.70 0.81
N LYS A 96 14.59 1.04 0.41
CA LYS A 96 15.80 0.34 0.87
C LYS A 96 16.08 0.58 2.36
N ALA A 97 16.00 1.83 2.80
CA ALA A 97 16.30 2.21 4.18
C ALA A 97 15.36 1.52 5.18
N ILE A 98 14.10 1.29 4.80
CA ILE A 98 13.10 0.59 5.62
C ILE A 98 13.03 -0.92 5.35
N GLY A 99 13.96 -1.48 4.56
CA GLY A 99 14.08 -2.92 4.37
C GLY A 99 13.03 -3.55 3.44
N ALA A 100 12.34 -2.78 2.59
CA ALA A 100 11.45 -3.31 1.56
C ALA A 100 12.20 -3.76 0.29
N LEU A 101 13.34 -3.13 -0.01
CA LEU A 101 14.17 -3.42 -1.17
C LEU A 101 15.62 -3.68 -0.77
N LYS A 102 16.29 -4.56 -1.53
CA LYS A 102 17.74 -4.78 -1.46
C LYS A 102 18.37 -4.44 -2.81
N ALA A 103 19.49 -3.72 -2.77
CA ALA A 103 20.30 -3.49 -3.96
C ALA A 103 21.25 -4.67 -4.18
N GLU A 104 21.12 -5.35 -5.31
CA GLU A 104 22.09 -6.40 -5.70
C GLU A 104 23.30 -5.79 -6.40
N LYS A 105 23.04 -4.75 -7.21
CA LYS A 105 24.04 -3.90 -7.88
C LYS A 105 23.46 -2.48 -8.04
N PRO A 106 24.27 -1.46 -8.34
CA PRO A 106 23.76 -0.12 -8.62
C PRO A 106 22.64 -0.15 -9.68
N GLY A 107 21.47 0.37 -9.33
CA GLY A 107 20.30 0.42 -10.21
C GLY A 107 19.54 -0.90 -10.41
N ARG A 108 19.85 -1.96 -9.66
CA ARG A 108 19.20 -3.29 -9.75
C ARG A 108 18.78 -3.77 -8.36
N TYR A 109 17.51 -4.13 -8.22
CA TYR A 109 16.89 -4.35 -6.92
C TYR A 109 16.09 -5.65 -6.86
N THR A 110 16.10 -6.26 -5.67
CA THR A 110 15.22 -7.36 -5.28
C THR A 110 14.25 -6.89 -4.20
N ILE A 111 13.07 -7.50 -4.20
CA ILE A 111 12.08 -7.39 -3.13
C ILE A 111 12.55 -8.17 -1.90
N VAL A 112 12.54 -7.53 -0.73
CA VAL A 112 12.66 -8.21 0.56
C VAL A 112 11.24 -8.45 1.07
N LYS A 113 10.72 -9.67 0.93
CA LYS A 113 9.35 -10.01 1.33
C LYS A 113 9.22 -10.07 2.86
N HIS A 114 8.09 -9.60 3.37
CA HIS A 114 7.75 -9.64 4.79
C HIS A 114 6.48 -10.46 5.00
N GLU A 115 6.58 -11.61 5.67
CA GLU A 115 5.40 -12.42 6.01
C GLU A 115 4.56 -11.71 7.07
N VAL A 116 3.25 -11.66 6.86
CA VAL A 116 2.29 -11.10 7.82
C VAL A 116 1.40 -12.22 8.32
N ARG A 117 1.45 -12.47 9.63
CA ARG A 117 0.67 -13.52 10.30
C ARG A 117 -0.36 -12.98 11.29
N ASP A 118 -0.25 -11.73 11.70
CA ASP A 118 -1.19 -11.10 12.63
C ASP A 118 -2.36 -10.50 11.84
N ASP A 119 -3.56 -10.99 12.13
CA ASP A 119 -4.82 -10.51 11.58
C ASP A 119 -5.03 -9.00 11.74
N LYS A 120 -4.49 -8.38 12.80
CA LYS A 120 -4.56 -6.93 12.99
C LYS A 120 -3.73 -6.19 11.96
N VAL A 121 -2.59 -6.76 11.57
CA VAL A 121 -1.72 -6.19 10.53
C VAL A 121 -2.34 -6.42 9.15
N ASN A 122 -2.88 -7.62 8.91
CA ASN A 122 -3.65 -7.91 7.69
C ASN A 122 -4.84 -6.94 7.55
N ALA A 123 -5.55 -6.63 8.64
CA ALA A 123 -6.68 -5.71 8.64
C ALA A 123 -6.24 -4.27 8.34
N LEU A 124 -5.11 -3.84 8.91
CA LEU A 124 -4.54 -2.53 8.63
C LEU A 124 -4.13 -2.39 7.16
N LEU A 125 -3.51 -3.42 6.58
CA LEU A 125 -3.15 -3.46 5.16
C LEU A 125 -4.39 -3.37 4.28
N ALA A 126 -5.41 -4.20 4.52
CA ALA A 126 -6.67 -4.13 3.78
C ALA A 126 -7.32 -2.73 3.88
N SER A 127 -7.42 -2.19 5.09
CA SER A 127 -8.02 -0.86 5.33
C SER A 127 -7.27 0.25 4.62
N ALA A 128 -5.93 0.19 4.59
CA ALA A 128 -5.10 1.13 3.86
C ALA A 128 -5.36 1.06 2.36
N GLY A 129 -5.46 -0.15 1.79
CA GLY A 129 -5.76 -0.33 0.38
C GLY A 129 -7.14 0.19 0.00
N MET A 130 -8.14 -0.07 0.84
CA MET A 130 -9.49 0.48 0.67
C MET A 130 -9.49 2.02 0.69
N THR A 131 -8.77 2.61 1.64
CA THR A 131 -8.59 4.08 1.75
C THR A 131 -7.87 4.67 0.53
N VAL A 132 -6.91 3.94 -0.06
CA VAL A 132 -6.12 4.40 -1.20
C VAL A 132 -6.93 4.41 -2.50
N GLU A 133 -7.73 3.35 -2.72
CA GLU A 133 -8.52 3.14 -3.92
C GLU A 133 -9.83 3.94 -3.93
N ASP A 134 -10.35 4.34 -2.76
CA ASP A 134 -11.51 5.25 -2.63
C ASP A 134 -12.76 4.77 -3.39
N LYS A 135 -12.93 3.44 -3.47
CA LYS A 135 -14.09 2.76 -4.06
C LYS A 135 -14.83 2.13 -2.90
N GLY A 136 -15.89 2.73 -2.38
CA GLY A 136 -16.50 2.33 -1.10
C GLY A 136 -16.90 0.85 -0.90
N ASN A 137 -16.80 -0.01 -1.93
CA ASN A 137 -17.07 -1.44 -1.88
C ASN A 137 -15.95 -2.24 -2.58
N PHE A 138 -15.52 -3.33 -1.94
CA PHE A 138 -14.50 -4.25 -2.43
C PHE A 138 -14.96 -5.70 -2.34
N THR A 139 -14.57 -6.52 -3.30
CA THR A 139 -14.67 -7.97 -3.19
C THR A 139 -13.51 -8.52 -2.35
N LEU A 140 -13.63 -9.76 -1.87
CA LEU A 140 -12.51 -10.45 -1.21
C LEU A 140 -11.29 -10.60 -2.14
N GLN A 141 -11.52 -10.71 -3.46
CA GLN A 141 -10.45 -10.80 -4.44
C GLN A 141 -9.71 -9.46 -4.60
N ASP A 142 -10.44 -8.34 -4.67
CA ASP A 142 -9.84 -7.01 -4.76
C ASP A 142 -8.86 -6.75 -3.60
N LEU A 143 -9.25 -7.15 -2.38
CA LEU A 143 -8.41 -6.99 -1.18
C LEU A 143 -7.15 -7.86 -1.19
N ARG A 144 -7.16 -8.99 -1.92
CA ARG A 144 -6.03 -9.92 -2.00
C ARG A 144 -5.04 -9.57 -3.11
N GLU A 145 -5.48 -8.83 -4.12
CA GLU A 145 -4.72 -8.54 -5.34
C GLU A 145 -4.14 -7.12 -5.39
N MET A 146 -3.99 -6.46 -4.23
CA MET A 146 -3.41 -5.12 -4.15
C MET A 146 -1.89 -5.16 -4.34
N GLY A 147 -1.42 -5.12 -5.59
CA GLY A 147 0.01 -5.22 -5.92
C GLY A 147 0.91 -4.13 -5.31
N TYR A 148 0.34 -2.99 -4.88
CA TYR A 148 1.07 -1.94 -4.15
C TYR A 148 1.23 -2.21 -2.64
N MET A 149 0.67 -3.32 -2.14
CA MET A 149 0.93 -3.85 -0.80
C MET A 149 2.22 -4.69 -0.72
N PHE A 150 2.97 -4.80 -1.83
CA PHE A 150 4.41 -5.01 -1.73
C PHE A 150 4.99 -4.13 -0.60
N PRO A 151 5.89 -4.62 0.29
CA PRO A 151 6.56 -5.92 0.28
C PRO A 151 5.89 -7.05 1.07
N PHE A 152 4.65 -6.86 1.52
CA PHE A 152 4.02 -7.78 2.45
C PHE A 152 3.43 -9.01 1.75
N GLN A 153 3.65 -10.17 2.35
CA GLN A 153 2.92 -11.40 2.06
C GLN A 153 1.83 -11.52 3.12
N TYR A 154 0.70 -10.88 2.84
CA TYR A 154 -0.45 -10.79 3.72
C TYR A 154 -1.56 -11.73 3.25
N GLN A 155 -2.46 -12.08 4.17
CA GLN A 155 -3.57 -12.99 3.91
C GLN A 155 -4.87 -12.35 4.39
N ILE A 156 -5.82 -12.18 3.48
CA ILE A 156 -7.15 -11.67 3.80
C ILE A 156 -8.11 -12.84 3.85
N GLU A 157 -8.47 -13.25 5.07
CA GLU A 157 -9.43 -14.32 5.34
C GLU A 157 -10.82 -13.77 5.63
N ARG A 158 -11.84 -14.60 5.39
CA ARG A 158 -13.24 -14.19 5.47
C ARG A 158 -13.64 -13.97 6.93
N GLU A 159 -13.24 -14.90 7.78
CA GLU A 159 -13.43 -14.93 9.23
C GLU A 159 -12.78 -13.72 9.89
N MET A 160 -11.54 -13.41 9.50
CA MET A 160 -10.80 -12.23 9.96
C MET A 160 -11.57 -10.93 9.71
N LEU A 161 -12.12 -10.74 8.49
CA LEU A 161 -12.90 -9.56 8.16
C LEU A 161 -14.21 -9.50 8.97
N MET A 162 -14.88 -10.63 9.17
CA MET A 162 -16.14 -10.70 9.94
C MET A 162 -15.95 -10.42 11.43
N MET A 163 -14.77 -10.69 11.97
CA MET A 163 -14.45 -10.51 13.39
C MET A 163 -13.87 -9.12 13.72
N ASN A 164 -13.63 -8.28 12.71
CA ASN A 164 -13.00 -6.98 12.87
C ASN A 164 -14.01 -5.85 12.59
N ASP A 165 -14.18 -4.96 13.57
CA ASP A 165 -15.15 -3.86 13.58
C ASP A 165 -14.82 -2.71 12.60
N THR A 166 -13.65 -2.78 11.96
CA THR A 166 -13.25 -1.84 10.89
C THR A 166 -14.00 -2.11 9.59
N PHE A 167 -14.52 -3.33 9.39
CA PHE A 167 -15.16 -3.74 8.15
C PHE A 167 -16.65 -3.98 8.31
N THR A 168 -17.41 -3.43 7.37
CA THR A 168 -18.82 -3.78 7.18
C THR A 168 -18.90 -4.77 6.01
N ILE A 169 -19.55 -5.91 6.26
CA ILE A 169 -19.73 -6.96 5.26
C ILE A 169 -21.19 -7.02 4.85
N THR A 170 -21.42 -6.99 3.54
CA THR A 170 -22.73 -7.19 2.93
C THR A 170 -22.66 -8.29 1.89
N ASN A 171 -23.79 -8.92 1.60
CA ASN A 171 -23.90 -9.88 0.51
C ASN A 171 -24.78 -9.27 -0.59
N ILE A 172 -24.21 -9.12 -1.79
CA ILE A 172 -24.92 -8.59 -2.95
C ILE A 172 -24.84 -9.65 -4.05
N ALA A 173 -26.00 -10.14 -4.48
CA ALA A 173 -26.12 -11.16 -5.53
C ALA A 173 -25.28 -12.44 -5.29
N GLY A 174 -25.07 -12.84 -4.03
CA GLY A 174 -24.27 -14.01 -3.66
C GLY A 174 -22.77 -13.72 -3.48
N GLU A 175 -22.32 -12.51 -3.80
CA GLU A 175 -20.94 -12.06 -3.61
C GLU A 175 -20.77 -11.32 -2.29
N MET A 176 -19.65 -11.60 -1.60
CA MET A 176 -19.29 -10.89 -0.38
C MET A 176 -18.64 -9.56 -0.74
N ILE A 177 -19.28 -8.48 -0.29
CA ILE A 177 -18.81 -7.11 -0.46
C ILE A 177 -18.36 -6.56 0.90
N VAL A 178 -17.16 -5.99 0.92
CA VAL A 178 -16.48 -5.43 2.07
C VAL A 178 -16.37 -3.92 1.90
N SER A 179 -16.72 -3.17 2.93
CA SER A 179 -16.63 -1.71 2.99
C SER A 179 -16.04 -1.30 4.33
N LEU A 180 -15.44 -0.10 4.40
CA LEU A 180 -14.98 0.44 5.67
C LEU A 180 -16.18 0.89 6.51
N THR A 181 -16.20 0.54 7.78
CA THR A 181 -17.21 1.05 8.71
C THR A 181 -16.99 2.55 8.90
N ALA A 182 -17.99 3.35 8.58
CA ALA A 182 -17.93 4.80 8.74
C ALA A 182 -17.64 5.15 10.21
N SER A 183 -16.53 5.85 10.45
CA SER A 183 -16.20 6.37 11.78
C SER A 183 -17.10 7.59 12.04
N LEU A 184 -17.98 7.50 13.04
CA LEU A 184 -18.84 8.61 13.51
C LEU A 184 -18.02 9.77 14.10
#